data_AF-A0A7Z9FJP8-F1
#
_entry.id   AF-A0A7Z9FJP8-F1
#
_cell.length_a   1.000
_cell.length_b   1.000
_cell.length_c   1.000
_cell.angle_alpha   90.00
_cell.angle_beta   90.00
_cell.angle_gamma   90.00
#
_symmetry.space_group_name_H-M   'P 1'
#
loop_
_entity.id
_entity.type
_entity.pdbx_description
1 polymer ?
#
loop_
_entity_poly.entity_id
_entity_poly.type
_entity_poly.pdbx_seq_one_letter_code
_entity_poly.pdbx_strand_id
1 'polypeptide(L)'
;MSFDPKKEPENHESIADRRLQISSTGKRLFALLLDFILALLLANTLVQVFRKEHWDLVMQSRNFLDLLPFYGSIVLVLIFKDILGRSPGKLLLGMTIRKIENFSQRPSFFVLIKRNLLLLLFPVEAVVLFRDAYARRLADKWWGTIVLDDQKALRVILRILLGNIILFGFFSVAILYQRSGIEKTAAYQTAEQAIRAHPSLQMLLEESPEIEEPEMHLDLRENAENPSLVRARVGDDETGKLVTVSLTFRNNPRGWEVLNIEVKPIGEADD
;
A
#
# COMPACT_ATOMS: atom_id res chain seq x y z
N MET A 1 54.11 -27.49 52.12
CA MET A 1 53.66 -27.50 50.70
C MET A 1 52.22 -27.99 50.70
N SER A 2 51.27 -27.08 50.57
CA SER A 2 49.86 -27.39 50.28
C SER A 2 49.22 -26.08 49.85
N PHE A 3 48.90 -26.01 48.56
CA PHE A 3 48.28 -24.90 47.87
C PHE A 3 46.85 -24.73 48.38
N ASP A 4 46.52 -23.56 48.93
CA ASP A 4 45.13 -23.13 49.13
C ASP A 4 44.76 -22.22 47.94
N PRO A 5 43.89 -22.65 47.02
CA PRO A 5 43.58 -21.87 45.83
C PRO A 5 42.68 -20.69 46.22
N LYS A 6 43.12 -19.50 45.78
CA LYS A 6 42.34 -18.26 45.72
C LYS A 6 40.84 -18.52 45.55
N LYS A 7 40.04 -18.05 46.51
CA LYS A 7 38.65 -17.69 46.27
C LYS A 7 38.61 -16.68 45.12
N GLU A 8 38.23 -17.15 43.94
CA GLU A 8 37.71 -16.27 42.90
C GLU A 8 36.47 -15.58 43.46
N PRO A 9 36.32 -14.26 43.31
CA PRO A 9 35.05 -13.62 43.60
C PRO A 9 34.02 -14.19 42.62
N GLU A 10 32.99 -14.83 43.17
CA GLU A 10 31.82 -15.26 42.42
C GLU A 10 31.36 -14.11 41.51
N ASN A 11 31.33 -14.40 40.21
CA ASN A 11 30.83 -13.53 39.16
C ASN A 11 29.35 -13.17 39.42
N HIS A 12 29.12 -12.21 40.32
CA HIS A 12 27.83 -11.57 40.56
C HIS A 12 27.43 -10.59 39.44
N GLU A 13 28.17 -10.56 38.32
CA GLU A 13 27.96 -9.64 37.20
C GLU A 13 27.22 -10.24 35.99
N SER A 14 26.50 -11.37 36.11
CA SER A 14 25.81 -11.98 34.95
C SER A 14 24.27 -11.91 34.95
N ILE A 15 23.62 -11.31 35.96
CA ILE A 15 22.15 -11.33 36.07
C ILE A 15 21.53 -9.91 36.10
N ALA A 16 22.35 -8.87 36.31
CA ALA A 16 21.85 -7.55 36.71
C ALA A 16 21.33 -6.61 35.59
N ASP A 17 21.34 -6.96 34.30
CA ASP A 17 20.92 -5.97 33.27
C ASP A 17 20.13 -6.49 32.05
N ARG A 18 19.24 -7.47 32.27
CA ARG A 18 18.10 -7.71 31.35
C ARG A 18 16.89 -6.89 31.74
N ARG A 19 17.05 -5.57 31.92
CA ARG A 19 15.91 -4.69 32.22
C ARG A 19 14.94 -4.72 31.05
N LEU A 20 13.73 -5.22 31.29
CA LEU A 20 12.61 -5.12 30.36
C LEU A 20 12.33 -3.64 30.13
N GLN A 21 12.73 -3.12 28.96
CA GLN A 21 12.56 -1.71 28.65
C GLN A 21 11.17 -1.47 28.06
N ILE A 22 10.43 -0.57 28.69
CA ILE A 22 9.14 -0.12 28.20
C ILE A 22 9.39 0.68 26.93
N SER A 23 8.70 0.32 25.84
CA SER A 23 8.91 1.02 24.58
C SER A 23 8.35 2.45 24.64
N SER A 24 9.08 3.40 24.08
CA SER A 24 8.73 4.83 24.12
C SER A 24 7.46 5.16 23.33
N THR A 25 6.80 6.26 23.68
CA THR A 25 5.61 6.75 22.98
C THR A 25 5.86 6.97 21.49
N GLY A 26 7.00 7.55 21.13
CA GLY A 26 7.40 7.80 19.74
C GLY A 26 7.56 6.51 18.93
N LYS A 27 8.25 5.50 19.47
CA LYS A 27 8.39 4.19 18.80
C LYS A 27 7.02 3.54 18.56
N ARG A 28 6.12 3.60 19.55
CA ARG A 28 4.76 3.03 19.42
C ARG A 28 3.94 3.73 18.35
N LEU A 29 3.99 5.06 18.31
CA LEU A 29 3.28 5.85 17.28
C LEU A 29 3.85 5.58 15.89
N PHE A 30 5.17 5.46 15.78
CA PHE A 30 5.82 5.14 14.50
C PHE A 30 5.49 3.73 14.03
N ALA A 31 5.41 2.73 14.91
CA ALA A 31 4.92 1.40 14.53
C ALA A 31 3.47 1.43 14.04
N LEU A 32 2.61 2.24 14.68
CA LEU A 32 1.24 2.40 14.23
C LEU A 32 1.19 3.07 12.85
N LEU A 33 2.01 4.08 12.61
CA LEU A 33 2.13 4.73 11.30
C LEU A 33 2.59 3.73 10.23
N LEU A 34 3.61 2.92 10.51
CA LEU A 34 4.07 1.87 9.59
C LEU A 34 2.98 0.83 9.30
N ASP A 35 2.25 0.40 10.34
CA ASP A 35 1.10 -0.50 10.17
C ASP A 35 0.02 0.11 9.28
N PHE A 36 -0.24 1.41 9.43
CA PHE A 36 -1.21 2.15 8.62
C PHE A 36 -0.74 2.28 7.16
N ILE A 37 0.52 2.64 6.93
CA ILE A 37 1.10 2.70 5.58
C ILE A 37 1.03 1.33 4.91
N LEU A 38 1.36 0.25 5.63
CA LEU A 38 1.26 -1.11 5.11
C LEU A 38 -0.19 -1.47 4.75
N ALA A 39 -1.15 -1.13 5.61
CA ALA A 39 -2.57 -1.36 5.34
C ALA A 39 -3.04 -0.58 4.09
N LEU A 40 -2.56 0.66 3.92
CA LEU A 40 -2.85 1.49 2.76
C LEU A 40 -2.27 0.89 1.48
N LEU A 41 -0.99 0.48 1.51
CA LEU A 41 -0.33 -0.16 0.37
C LEU A 41 -1.05 -1.45 -0.02
N LEU A 42 -1.37 -2.31 0.94
CA LEU A 42 -2.10 -3.55 0.68
C LEU A 42 -3.49 -3.29 0.11
N ALA A 43 -4.25 -2.36 0.68
CA ALA A 43 -5.57 -1.98 0.19
C ALA A 43 -5.49 -1.44 -1.25
N ASN A 44 -4.51 -0.56 -1.53
CA ASN A 44 -4.30 -0.01 -2.87
C ASN A 44 -3.96 -1.12 -3.88
N THR A 45 -3.03 -2.01 -3.54
CA THR A 45 -2.66 -3.14 -4.40
C THR A 45 -3.85 -4.08 -4.65
N LEU A 46 -4.64 -4.39 -3.62
CA LEU A 46 -5.85 -5.21 -3.79
C LEU A 46 -6.84 -4.55 -4.75
N VAL A 47 -7.11 -3.25 -4.58
CA VAL A 47 -8.00 -2.51 -5.49
C VAL A 47 -7.45 -2.47 -6.92
N GLN A 48 -6.13 -2.39 -7.11
CA GLN A 48 -5.51 -2.41 -8.42
C GLN A 48 -5.62 -3.79 -9.09
N VAL A 49 -5.35 -4.87 -8.35
CA VAL A 49 -5.44 -6.25 -8.85
C VAL A 49 -6.89 -6.63 -9.18
N PHE A 50 -7.84 -6.31 -8.30
CA PHE A 50 -9.25 -6.61 -8.47
C PHE A 50 -10.03 -5.52 -9.21
N ARG A 51 -9.34 -4.63 -9.92
CA ARG A 51 -9.97 -3.57 -10.70
C ARG A 51 -10.84 -4.18 -11.81
N LYS A 52 -12.12 -3.82 -11.81
CA LYS A 52 -13.10 -4.21 -12.83
C LYS A 52 -12.87 -3.43 -14.13
N GLU A 53 -13.41 -3.95 -15.23
CA GLU A 53 -13.47 -3.22 -16.50
C GLU A 53 -14.35 -1.97 -16.40
N HIS A 54 -14.05 -0.98 -17.25
CA HIS A 54 -14.74 0.31 -17.32
C HIS A 54 -14.80 1.05 -15.96
N TRP A 55 -13.77 0.86 -15.13
CA TRP A 55 -13.73 1.41 -13.78
C TRP A 55 -13.76 2.94 -13.75
N ASP A 56 -13.34 3.59 -14.83
CA ASP A 56 -13.39 5.03 -15.06
C ASP A 56 -14.85 5.53 -15.11
N LEU A 57 -15.74 4.81 -15.79
CA LEU A 57 -17.17 5.13 -15.81
C LEU A 57 -17.84 4.85 -14.46
N VAL A 58 -17.45 3.74 -13.80
CA VAL A 58 -17.98 3.35 -12.48
C VAL A 58 -17.54 4.34 -11.39
N MET A 59 -16.31 4.87 -11.47
CA MET A 59 -15.78 5.86 -10.53
C MET A 59 -16.69 7.10 -10.44
N GLN A 60 -17.24 7.54 -11.57
CA GLN A 60 -18.09 8.72 -11.66
C GLN A 60 -19.49 8.51 -11.05
N SER A 61 -19.93 7.26 -10.94
CA SER A 61 -21.21 6.90 -10.33
C SER A 61 -21.08 6.37 -8.90
N ARG A 62 -19.91 6.52 -8.28
CA ARG A 62 -19.62 5.85 -7.00
C ARG A 62 -20.58 6.28 -5.90
N ASN A 63 -21.23 5.28 -5.33
CA ASN A 63 -21.94 5.42 -4.07
C ASN A 63 -20.95 5.24 -2.91
N PHE A 64 -21.34 5.68 -1.72
CA PHE A 64 -20.56 5.47 -0.50
C PHE A 64 -20.20 3.98 -0.27
N LEU A 65 -21.09 3.06 -0.70
CA LEU A 65 -20.87 1.62 -0.62
C LEU A 65 -19.70 1.13 -1.49
N ASP A 66 -19.38 1.81 -2.59
CA ASP A 66 -18.27 1.44 -3.47
C ASP A 66 -16.89 1.75 -2.86
N LEU A 67 -16.87 2.56 -1.80
CA LEU A 67 -15.67 2.87 -1.01
C LEU A 67 -15.42 1.83 0.09
N LEU A 68 -16.43 1.01 0.42
CA LEU A 68 -16.37 0.02 1.48
C LEU A 68 -15.29 -1.05 1.27
N PRO A 69 -15.03 -1.57 0.05
CA PRO A 69 -13.92 -2.50 -0.16
C PRO A 69 -12.57 -1.88 0.20
N PHE A 70 -12.34 -0.61 -0.18
CA PHE A 70 -11.07 0.07 0.09
C PHE A 70 -10.92 0.36 1.59
N TYR A 71 -11.81 1.15 2.18
CA TYR A 71 -11.69 1.52 3.61
C TYR A 71 -11.92 0.32 4.54
N GLY A 72 -12.83 -0.59 4.18
CA GLY A 72 -13.09 -1.82 4.92
C GLY A 72 -11.88 -2.74 4.95
N SER A 73 -11.12 -2.84 3.84
CA SER A 73 -9.87 -3.61 3.83
C SER A 73 -8.82 -3.00 4.77
N ILE A 74 -8.67 -1.67 4.81
CA ILE A 74 -7.75 -0.99 5.73
C ILE A 74 -8.15 -1.29 7.18
N VAL A 75 -9.43 -1.12 7.53
CA VAL A 75 -9.95 -1.42 8.87
C VAL A 75 -9.71 -2.88 9.24
N LEU A 76 -9.99 -3.81 8.33
CA LEU A 76 -9.78 -5.23 8.54
C LEU A 76 -8.30 -5.52 8.83
N VAL A 77 -7.39 -5.03 8.01
CA VAL A 77 -5.94 -5.19 8.23
C VAL A 77 -5.54 -4.61 9.57
N LEU A 78 -6.02 -3.43 9.95
CA LEU A 78 -5.66 -2.80 11.23
C LEU A 78 -6.18 -3.56 12.45
N ILE A 79 -7.36 -4.17 12.36
CA ILE A 79 -7.91 -5.02 13.43
C ILE A 79 -7.05 -6.27 13.59
N PHE A 80 -6.69 -6.92 12.47
CA PHE A 80 -5.98 -8.20 12.45
C PHE A 80 -4.45 -8.07 12.43
N LYS A 81 -3.86 -6.87 12.37
CA LYS A 81 -2.40 -6.72 12.25
C LYS A 81 -1.60 -7.36 13.39
N ASP A 82 -2.18 -7.46 14.59
CA ASP A 82 -1.47 -7.97 15.78
C ASP A 82 -1.73 -9.46 16.07
N ILE A 83 -2.24 -10.27 15.12
CA ILE A 83 -2.59 -11.69 15.32
C ILE A 83 -1.47 -12.50 16.01
N LEU A 84 -0.21 -12.25 15.65
CA LEU A 84 0.95 -12.98 16.17
C LEU A 84 1.54 -12.38 17.47
N GLY A 85 0.83 -11.44 18.11
CA GLY A 85 1.33 -10.67 19.24
C GLY A 85 2.40 -9.62 18.85
N ARG A 86 2.56 -9.40 17.56
CA ARG A 86 3.39 -8.36 16.91
C ARG A 86 2.65 -7.92 15.65
N SER A 87 2.61 -6.62 15.40
CA SER A 87 2.24 -6.09 14.09
C SER A 87 3.47 -5.93 13.20
N PRO A 88 3.30 -5.82 11.87
CA PRO A 88 4.41 -5.58 10.95
C PRO A 88 5.29 -4.39 11.34
N GLY A 89 4.68 -3.25 11.71
CA GLY A 89 5.41 -2.08 12.21
C GLY A 89 6.13 -2.34 13.54
N LYS A 90 5.52 -3.12 14.46
CA LYS A 90 6.19 -3.54 15.70
C LYS A 90 7.35 -4.50 15.43
N LEU A 91 7.25 -5.35 14.41
CA LEU A 91 8.33 -6.24 13.99
C LEU A 91 9.53 -5.43 13.46
N LEU A 92 9.27 -4.43 12.60
CA LEU A 92 10.29 -3.53 12.06
C LEU A 92 10.95 -2.68 13.16
N LEU A 93 10.22 -2.32 14.22
CA LEU A 93 10.77 -1.57 15.35
C LEU A 93 11.28 -2.43 16.50
N GLY A 94 11.15 -3.76 16.41
CA GLY A 94 11.64 -4.69 17.43
C GLY A 94 10.85 -4.60 18.74
N MET A 95 9.53 -4.44 18.67
CA MET A 95 8.64 -4.37 19.82
C MET A 95 7.73 -5.60 19.90
N THR A 96 7.34 -5.97 21.13
CA THR A 96 6.32 -6.99 21.35
C THR A 96 5.29 -6.59 22.38
N ILE A 97 4.13 -7.24 22.29
CA ILE A 97 3.05 -7.08 23.26
C ILE A 97 3.14 -8.23 24.26
N ARG A 98 3.00 -7.89 25.55
CA ARG A 98 2.95 -8.82 26.67
C ARG A 98 1.84 -8.47 27.65
N LYS A 99 1.43 -9.44 28.46
CA LYS A 99 0.52 -9.18 29.58
C LYS A 99 1.25 -8.46 30.70
N ILE A 100 0.54 -7.62 31.45
CA ILE A 100 1.11 -6.89 32.59
C ILE A 100 1.37 -7.80 33.79
N GLU A 101 0.52 -8.80 34.00
CA GLU A 101 0.64 -9.77 35.09
C GLU A 101 1.79 -10.76 34.87
N ASN A 102 2.11 -11.04 33.60
CA ASN A 102 3.19 -11.96 33.23
C ASN A 102 3.83 -11.54 31.90
N PHE A 103 5.01 -10.90 32.00
CA PHE A 103 5.74 -10.41 30.85
C PHE A 103 6.27 -11.50 29.91
N SER A 104 6.29 -12.76 30.35
CA SER A 104 6.66 -13.91 29.50
C SER A 104 5.49 -14.38 28.63
N GLN A 105 4.25 -14.10 29.04
CA GLN A 105 3.07 -14.61 28.35
C GLN A 105 2.58 -13.65 27.25
N ARG A 106 2.25 -14.21 26.09
CA ARG A 106 1.56 -13.49 25.02
C ARG A 106 0.07 -13.35 25.37
N PRO A 107 -0.56 -12.19 25.09
CA PRO A 107 -2.01 -12.07 25.17
C PRO A 107 -2.70 -13.04 24.21
N SER A 108 -3.92 -13.46 24.53
CA SER A 108 -4.70 -14.31 23.64
C SER A 108 -5.14 -13.54 22.38
N PHE A 109 -5.39 -14.27 21.31
CA PHE A 109 -5.84 -13.73 20.02
C PHE A 109 -7.06 -12.80 20.15
N PHE A 110 -8.09 -13.22 20.89
CA PHE A 110 -9.30 -12.42 21.10
C PHE A 110 -9.03 -11.11 21.83
N VAL A 111 -8.09 -11.10 22.79
CA VAL A 111 -7.68 -9.87 23.48
C VAL A 111 -6.99 -8.91 22.51
N LEU A 112 -6.17 -9.43 21.59
CA LEU A 112 -5.47 -8.61 20.59
C LEU A 112 -6.45 -7.97 19.60
N ILE A 113 -7.48 -8.70 19.14
CA ILE A 113 -8.54 -8.16 18.29
C ILE A 113 -9.34 -7.08 19.01
N LYS A 114 -9.85 -7.37 20.21
CA LYS A 114 -10.64 -6.40 20.99
C LYS A 114 -9.83 -5.14 21.25
N ARG A 115 -8.54 -5.29 21.57
CA ARG A 115 -7.63 -4.16 21.78
C ARG A 115 -7.44 -3.35 20.50
N ASN A 116 -7.36 -3.99 19.34
CA ASN A 116 -7.21 -3.28 18.06
C ASN A 116 -8.52 -2.67 17.55
N LEU A 117 -9.68 -3.17 17.99
CA LEU A 117 -10.97 -2.56 17.68
C LEU A 117 -11.08 -1.14 18.27
N LEU A 118 -10.50 -0.92 19.46
CA LEU A 118 -10.42 0.40 20.08
C LEU A 118 -9.55 1.39 19.28
N LEU A 119 -8.70 0.92 18.35
CA LEU A 119 -7.97 1.78 17.43
C LEU A 119 -8.92 2.60 16.53
N LEU A 120 -10.15 2.14 16.30
CA LEU A 120 -11.16 2.90 15.56
C LEU A 120 -11.51 4.22 16.26
N LEU A 121 -11.31 4.30 17.58
CA LEU A 121 -11.43 5.53 18.36
C LEU A 121 -10.07 6.25 18.46
N PHE A 122 -9.32 6.27 17.36
CA PHE A 122 -7.94 6.78 17.30
C PHE A 122 -7.73 8.15 17.98
N PRO A 123 -8.60 9.16 17.79
CA PRO A 123 -8.41 10.46 18.45
C PRO A 123 -8.41 10.35 19.98
N VAL A 124 -9.27 9.50 20.53
CA VAL A 124 -9.37 9.27 21.97
C VAL A 124 -8.16 8.49 22.48
N GLU A 125 -7.73 7.45 21.74
CA GLU A 125 -6.52 6.70 22.09
C GLU A 125 -5.27 7.57 22.09
N ALA A 126 -5.13 8.49 21.12
CA ALA A 126 -4.00 9.38 21.01
C ALA A 126 -3.89 10.30 22.24
N VAL A 127 -5.00 10.92 22.67
CA VAL A 127 -5.00 11.78 23.88
C VAL A 127 -4.59 11.00 25.13
N VAL A 128 -5.08 9.76 25.28
CA VAL A 128 -4.74 8.91 26.43
C VAL A 128 -3.27 8.49 26.39
N LEU A 129 -2.75 8.18 25.20
CA LEU A 129 -1.36 7.79 24.97
C LEU A 129 -0.37 8.88 25.39
N PHE A 130 -0.65 10.15 25.04
CA PHE A 130 0.23 11.28 25.38
C PHE A 130 0.18 11.65 26.87
N ARG A 131 -0.91 11.33 27.58
CA ARG A 131 -1.06 11.62 29.02
C ARG A 131 -0.48 10.54 29.93
N ASP A 132 -0.28 9.31 29.44
CA ASP A 132 0.15 8.19 30.29
C ASP A 132 1.69 8.10 30.39
N ALA A 133 2.21 8.05 31.62
CA ALA A 133 3.65 7.94 31.89
C ALA A 133 4.29 6.66 31.31
N TYR A 134 3.49 5.59 31.12
CA TYR A 134 3.95 4.30 30.55
C TYR A 134 3.59 4.14 29.07
N ALA A 135 3.17 5.24 28.43
CA ALA A 135 2.74 5.29 27.03
C ALA A 135 1.65 4.26 26.69
N ARG A 136 0.79 3.88 27.65
CA ARG A 136 -0.26 2.89 27.43
C ARG A 136 -1.47 3.56 26.78
N ARG A 137 -2.01 2.93 25.74
CA ARG A 137 -3.28 3.33 25.12
C ARG A 137 -4.44 2.94 26.03
N LEU A 138 -5.63 3.48 25.72
CA LEU A 138 -6.86 3.13 26.44
C LEU A 138 -7.11 1.62 26.39
N ALA A 139 -6.94 1.01 25.22
CA ALA A 139 -7.05 -0.44 25.06
C ALA A 139 -5.99 -1.22 25.86
N ASP A 140 -4.77 -0.70 25.99
CA ASP A 140 -3.72 -1.36 26.76
C ASP A 140 -4.08 -1.38 28.26
N LYS A 141 -4.73 -0.32 28.77
CA LYS A 141 -5.23 -0.23 30.15
C LYS A 141 -6.41 -1.18 30.39
N TRP A 142 -7.40 -1.20 29.50
CA TRP A 142 -8.60 -2.04 29.63
C TRP A 142 -8.29 -3.53 29.58
N TRP A 143 -7.31 -3.94 28.79
CA TRP A 143 -6.97 -5.34 28.57
C TRP A 143 -5.69 -5.80 29.28
N GLY A 144 -5.11 -4.97 30.16
CA GLY A 144 -3.94 -5.33 30.96
C GLY A 144 -2.72 -5.72 30.12
N THR A 145 -2.46 -5.00 29.03
CA THR A 145 -1.32 -5.27 28.14
C THR A 145 -0.29 -4.15 28.16
N ILE A 146 0.95 -4.48 27.84
CA ILE A 146 2.05 -3.53 27.72
C ILE A 146 2.90 -3.83 26.48
N VAL A 147 3.48 -2.79 25.89
CA VAL A 147 4.40 -2.91 24.76
C VAL A 147 5.83 -2.73 25.26
N LEU A 148 6.64 -3.76 25.06
CA LEU A 148 8.03 -3.82 25.51
C LEU A 148 8.96 -3.90 24.29
N ASP A 149 10.16 -3.35 24.43
CA ASP A 149 11.22 -3.58 23.45
C ASP A 149 11.66 -5.06 23.53
N ASP A 150 11.71 -5.73 22.38
CA ASP A 150 12.00 -7.16 22.29
C ASP A 150 13.50 -7.40 22.31
N GLN A 151 13.99 -8.04 23.36
CA GLN A 151 15.40 -8.42 23.44
C GLN A 151 15.80 -9.50 22.42
N LYS A 152 14.82 -10.21 21.85
CA LYS A 152 15.03 -11.15 20.73
C LYS A 152 14.61 -10.54 19.38
N ALA A 153 14.63 -9.22 19.26
CA ALA A 153 14.35 -8.55 18.00
C ALA A 153 15.35 -8.95 16.92
N LEU A 154 14.89 -8.93 15.66
CA LEU A 154 15.77 -9.09 14.51
C LEU A 154 16.88 -8.04 14.53
N ARG A 155 18.06 -8.39 14.01
CA ARG A 155 19.17 -7.44 13.84
C ARG A 155 18.67 -6.22 13.05
N VAL A 156 19.16 -5.03 13.43
CA VAL A 156 18.73 -3.75 12.81
C VAL A 156 18.81 -3.82 11.28
N ILE A 157 19.91 -4.35 10.75
CA ILE A 157 20.13 -4.52 9.30
C ILE A 157 19.03 -5.36 8.65
N LEU A 158 18.65 -6.48 9.27
CA LEU A 158 17.60 -7.35 8.73
C LEU A 158 16.23 -6.69 8.77
N ARG A 159 15.98 -5.82 9.75
CA ARG A 159 14.73 -5.04 9.85
C ARG A 159 14.64 -3.99 8.74
N ILE A 160 15.74 -3.31 8.44
CA ILE A 160 15.81 -2.35 7.33
C ILE A 160 15.62 -3.09 6.00
N LEU A 161 16.31 -4.22 5.80
CA LEU A 161 16.17 -5.05 4.61
C LEU A 161 14.73 -5.52 4.42
N LEU A 162 14.09 -6.02 5.48
CA LEU A 162 12.69 -6.45 5.45
C LEU A 162 11.75 -5.29 5.08
N GLY A 163 11.97 -4.11 5.66
CA GLY A 163 11.20 -2.91 5.33
C GLY A 163 11.31 -2.53 3.85
N ASN A 164 12.52 -2.57 3.30
CA ASN A 164 12.76 -2.31 1.88
C ASN A 164 12.12 -3.36 0.98
N ILE A 165 12.25 -4.66 1.30
CA ILE A 165 11.62 -5.74 0.53
C ILE A 165 10.10 -5.55 0.48
N ILE A 166 9.48 -5.22 1.61
CA ILE A 166 8.04 -4.96 1.66
C ILE A 166 7.70 -3.76 0.76
N LEU A 167 8.43 -2.64 0.90
CA LEU A 167 8.17 -1.43 0.15
C LEU A 167 8.33 -1.64 -1.37
N PHE A 168 9.50 -2.14 -1.80
CA PHE A 168 9.79 -2.41 -3.20
C PHE A 168 8.87 -3.49 -3.78
N GLY A 169 8.50 -4.50 -2.99
CA GLY A 169 7.52 -5.51 -3.41
C GLY A 169 6.18 -4.91 -3.80
N PHE A 170 5.65 -3.99 -2.99
CA PHE A 170 4.40 -3.28 -3.33
C PHE A 170 4.56 -2.41 -4.58
N PHE A 171 5.67 -1.69 -4.72
CA PHE A 171 5.94 -0.88 -5.92
C PHE A 171 6.07 -1.74 -7.19
N SER A 172 6.77 -2.86 -7.13
CA SER A 172 6.91 -3.77 -8.27
C SER A 172 5.55 -4.30 -8.73
N VAL A 173 4.70 -4.74 -7.79
CA VAL A 173 3.33 -5.17 -8.13
C VAL A 173 2.53 -4.01 -8.72
N ALA A 174 2.63 -2.80 -8.14
CA ALA A 174 1.91 -1.64 -8.66
C ALA A 174 2.30 -1.29 -10.10
N ILE A 175 3.60 -1.37 -10.44
CA ILE A 175 4.12 -1.13 -11.79
C ILE A 175 3.61 -2.20 -12.75
N LEU A 176 3.70 -3.49 -12.38
CA LEU A 176 3.22 -4.59 -13.23
C LEU A 176 1.72 -4.49 -13.56
N TYR A 177 0.92 -4.03 -12.61
CA TYR A 177 -0.53 -3.86 -12.80
C TYR A 177 -0.93 -2.46 -13.30
N GLN A 178 0.02 -1.57 -13.58
CA GLN A 178 -0.30 -0.23 -14.08
C GLN A 178 -0.88 -0.29 -15.49
N ARG A 179 -0.20 -0.99 -16.42
CA ARG A 179 -0.65 -1.17 -17.81
C ARG A 179 -2.04 -1.82 -17.88
N SER A 180 -2.22 -2.94 -17.17
CA SER A 180 -3.52 -3.61 -17.09
C SER A 180 -4.62 -2.70 -16.54
N GLY A 181 -4.28 -1.76 -15.65
CA GLY A 181 -5.24 -0.78 -15.12
C GLY A 181 -5.72 0.24 -16.17
N ILE A 182 -4.85 0.62 -17.10
CA ILE A 182 -5.15 1.51 -18.23
C ILE A 182 -5.98 0.76 -19.28
N GLU A 183 -5.57 -0.47 -19.62
CA GLU A 183 -6.25 -1.32 -20.62
C GLU A 183 -7.70 -1.66 -20.24
N LYS A 184 -7.99 -1.72 -18.94
CA LYS A 184 -9.34 -1.95 -18.41
C LYS A 184 -10.25 -0.72 -18.42
N THR A 185 -9.77 0.45 -18.82
CA THR A 185 -10.62 1.67 -18.89
C THR A 185 -11.49 1.66 -20.15
N ALA A 186 -12.69 2.24 -20.05
CA ALA A 186 -13.56 2.45 -21.19
C ALA A 186 -12.91 3.38 -22.22
N ALA A 187 -12.22 4.42 -21.74
CA ALA A 187 -11.49 5.36 -22.58
C ALA A 187 -10.45 4.65 -23.47
N TYR A 188 -9.62 3.78 -22.87
CA TYR A 188 -8.62 3.02 -23.61
C TYR A 188 -9.27 2.09 -24.63
N GLN A 189 -10.28 1.32 -24.23
CA GLN A 189 -10.94 0.37 -25.14
C GLN A 189 -11.60 1.07 -26.34
N THR A 190 -12.18 2.25 -26.11
CA THR A 190 -12.74 3.10 -27.18
C THR A 190 -11.64 3.61 -28.11
N ALA A 191 -10.52 4.08 -27.55
CA ALA A 191 -9.38 4.53 -28.33
C ALA A 191 -8.72 3.38 -29.11
N GLU A 192 -8.50 2.23 -28.49
CA GLU A 192 -7.95 1.03 -29.13
C GLU A 192 -8.82 0.59 -30.32
N GLN A 193 -10.15 0.55 -30.14
CA GLN A 193 -11.05 0.21 -31.24
C GLN A 193 -10.92 1.19 -32.41
N ALA A 194 -10.77 2.48 -32.11
CA ALA A 194 -10.60 3.53 -33.12
C ALA A 194 -9.25 3.45 -33.84
N ILE A 195 -8.17 3.15 -33.09
CA ILE A 195 -6.83 2.92 -33.63
C ILE A 195 -6.84 1.71 -34.57
N ARG A 196 -7.42 0.59 -34.15
CA ARG A 196 -7.49 -0.65 -34.95
C ARG A 196 -8.34 -0.49 -36.22
N ALA A 197 -9.35 0.38 -36.19
CA ALA A 197 -10.18 0.69 -37.35
C ALA A 197 -9.54 1.70 -38.32
N HIS A 198 -8.45 2.38 -37.94
CA HIS A 198 -7.89 3.48 -38.72
C HIS A 198 -7.15 2.99 -39.98
N PRO A 199 -7.52 3.42 -41.20
CA PRO A 199 -6.96 2.87 -42.44
C PRO A 199 -5.44 2.99 -42.57
N SER A 200 -4.84 4.07 -42.08
CA SER A 200 -3.39 4.31 -42.19
C SER A 200 -2.52 3.46 -41.25
N LEU A 201 -3.14 2.71 -40.33
CA LEU A 201 -2.49 1.89 -39.33
C LEU A 201 -2.68 0.39 -39.57
N GLN A 202 -3.61 0.00 -40.46
CA GLN A 202 -3.93 -1.42 -40.72
C GLN A 202 -2.70 -2.24 -41.12
N MET A 203 -1.86 -1.74 -42.04
CA MET A 203 -0.65 -2.43 -42.46
C MET A 203 0.35 -2.61 -41.30
N LEU A 204 0.51 -1.60 -40.45
CA LEU A 204 1.40 -1.68 -39.28
C LEU A 204 0.86 -2.64 -38.21
N LEU A 205 -0.46 -2.71 -38.04
CA LEU A 205 -1.12 -3.61 -37.10
C LEU A 205 -1.15 -5.07 -37.57
N GLU A 206 -1.06 -5.32 -38.88
CA GLU A 206 -0.89 -6.68 -39.43
C GLU A 206 0.52 -7.21 -39.18
N GLU A 207 1.54 -6.34 -39.26
CA GLU A 207 2.93 -6.69 -38.98
C GLU A 207 3.21 -6.77 -37.47
N SER A 208 2.73 -5.79 -36.71
CA SER A 208 2.92 -5.67 -35.26
C SER A 208 1.57 -5.41 -34.58
N PRO A 209 0.85 -6.46 -34.12
CA PRO A 209 -0.51 -6.34 -33.61
C PRO A 209 -0.63 -5.75 -32.20
N GLU A 210 0.51 -5.60 -31.50
CA GLU A 210 0.56 -5.04 -30.16
C GLU A 210 0.57 -3.51 -30.18
N ILE A 211 -0.27 -2.92 -29.33
CA ILE A 211 -0.27 -1.49 -29.05
C ILE A 211 0.60 -1.29 -27.80
N GLU A 212 1.68 -0.54 -27.98
CA GLU A 212 2.68 -0.33 -26.94
C GLU A 212 2.49 1.01 -26.24
N GLU A 213 3.02 1.08 -25.01
CA GLU A 213 3.15 2.32 -24.22
C GLU A 213 1.88 3.19 -24.15
N PRO A 214 0.74 2.66 -23.68
CA PRO A 214 -0.48 3.45 -23.59
C PRO A 214 -0.36 4.50 -22.48
N GLU A 215 -0.36 5.77 -22.87
CA GLU A 215 -0.47 6.92 -21.98
C GLU A 215 -1.87 7.51 -22.03
N MET A 216 -2.32 8.05 -20.90
CA MET A 216 -3.71 8.48 -20.77
C MET A 216 -3.83 9.72 -19.88
N HIS A 217 -4.50 10.75 -20.42
CA HIS A 217 -4.86 11.97 -19.74
C HIS A 217 -6.37 12.18 -19.88
N LEU A 218 -7.13 11.88 -18.82
CA LEU A 218 -8.59 12.00 -18.85
C LEU A 218 -9.06 13.25 -18.12
N ASP A 219 -9.88 14.06 -18.79
CA ASP A 219 -10.78 15.01 -18.16
C ASP A 219 -12.20 14.41 -18.12
N LEU A 220 -12.69 14.18 -16.91
CA LEU A 220 -13.97 13.51 -16.65
C LEU A 220 -15.15 14.50 -16.54
N ARG A 221 -14.91 15.79 -16.78
CA ARG A 221 -15.95 16.84 -16.75
C ARG A 221 -16.78 16.82 -18.03
N GLU A 222 -18.07 17.08 -17.89
CA GLU A 222 -18.96 17.28 -19.04
C GLU A 222 -18.59 18.60 -19.73
N ASN A 223 -18.33 18.56 -21.04
CA ASN A 223 -17.85 19.70 -21.85
C ASN A 223 -16.54 20.32 -21.35
N ALA A 224 -15.54 19.49 -21.04
CA ALA A 224 -14.18 19.98 -20.78
C ALA A 224 -13.66 20.81 -21.97
N GLU A 225 -13.01 21.94 -21.68
CA GLU A 225 -12.39 22.79 -22.70
C GLU A 225 -11.29 22.05 -23.47
N ASN A 226 -10.62 21.12 -22.80
CA ASN A 226 -9.58 20.26 -23.38
C ASN A 226 -10.11 18.84 -23.56
N PRO A 227 -9.87 18.19 -24.72
CA PRO A 227 -10.23 16.80 -24.91
C PRO A 227 -9.38 15.89 -24.01
N SER A 228 -9.94 14.75 -23.63
CA SER A 228 -9.17 13.67 -23.02
C SER A 228 -8.27 13.04 -24.08
N LEU A 229 -7.05 12.67 -23.73
CA LEU A 229 -6.07 12.15 -24.66
C LEU A 229 -5.67 10.73 -24.29
N VAL A 230 -5.70 9.83 -25.26
CA VAL A 230 -5.03 8.52 -25.18
C VAL A 230 -3.93 8.52 -26.22
N ARG A 231 -2.69 8.34 -25.78
CA ARG A 231 -1.53 8.21 -26.66
C ARG A 231 -1.07 6.77 -26.63
N ALA A 232 -0.71 6.24 -27.78
CA ALA A 232 -0.16 4.90 -27.87
C ALA A 232 0.79 4.78 -29.05
N ARG A 233 1.71 3.84 -28.94
CA ARG A 233 2.64 3.47 -30.01
C ARG A 233 2.06 2.29 -30.80
N VAL A 234 2.12 2.38 -32.11
CA VAL A 234 1.72 1.30 -33.02
C VAL A 234 2.87 1.02 -34.00
N GLY A 235 3.33 -0.22 -34.06
CA GLY A 235 4.46 -0.64 -34.89
C GLY A 235 5.81 -0.60 -34.16
N ASP A 236 6.84 -1.09 -34.87
CA ASP A 236 8.16 -1.40 -34.31
C ASP A 236 9.01 -0.16 -33.96
N ASP A 237 10.22 -0.42 -33.45
CA ASP A 237 11.16 0.61 -33.01
C ASP A 237 11.49 1.66 -34.08
N GLU A 238 11.55 1.25 -35.35
CA GLU A 238 11.98 2.09 -36.47
C GLU A 238 10.82 2.63 -37.34
N THR A 239 9.73 1.87 -37.45
CA THR A 239 8.57 2.19 -38.32
C THR A 239 7.33 2.61 -37.55
N GLY A 240 7.42 2.61 -36.22
CA GLY A 240 6.32 2.90 -35.34
C GLY A 240 5.77 4.32 -35.52
N LYS A 241 4.48 4.45 -35.26
CA LYS A 241 3.76 5.73 -35.26
C LYS A 241 3.21 5.99 -33.87
N LEU A 242 3.38 7.23 -33.42
CA LEU A 242 2.70 7.75 -32.24
C LEU A 242 1.28 8.14 -32.64
N VAL A 243 0.30 7.53 -32.00
CA VAL A 243 -1.11 7.78 -32.26
C VAL A 243 -1.70 8.50 -31.05
N THR A 244 -2.26 9.69 -31.26
CA THR A 244 -2.97 10.46 -30.25
C THR A 244 -4.46 10.45 -30.59
N VAL A 245 -5.26 9.84 -29.73
CA VAL A 245 -6.72 9.81 -29.82
C VAL A 245 -7.30 10.84 -28.87
N SER A 246 -8.02 11.81 -29.42
CA SER A 246 -8.78 12.79 -28.64
C SER A 246 -10.18 12.25 -28.37
N LEU A 247 -10.57 12.24 -27.10
CA LEU A 247 -11.83 11.70 -26.58
C LEU A 247 -12.61 12.80 -25.86
N THR A 248 -13.94 12.74 -25.93
CA THR A 248 -14.84 13.52 -25.08
C THR A 248 -15.70 12.59 -24.24
N PHE A 249 -15.99 13.02 -23.01
CA PHE A 249 -16.86 12.29 -22.11
C PHE A 249 -18.33 12.66 -22.37
N ARG A 250 -19.16 11.65 -22.64
CA ARG A 250 -20.61 11.80 -22.81
C ARG A 250 -21.33 11.21 -21.62
N ASN A 251 -22.29 11.94 -21.06
CA ASN A 251 -23.02 11.51 -19.85
C ASN A 251 -24.29 10.70 -20.16
N ASN A 252 -24.82 10.76 -21.40
CA ASN A 252 -26.03 10.02 -21.81
C ASN A 252 -26.00 9.55 -23.28
N PRO A 253 -25.81 8.24 -23.57
CA PRO A 253 -25.37 7.21 -22.63
C PRO A 253 -23.95 7.50 -22.10
N ARG A 254 -23.63 7.04 -20.89
CA ARG A 254 -22.29 7.21 -20.31
C ARG A 254 -21.25 6.47 -21.13
N GLY A 255 -20.27 7.20 -21.65
CA GLY A 255 -19.23 6.61 -22.48
C GLY A 255 -18.28 7.66 -23.04
N TRP A 256 -17.32 7.17 -23.80
CA TRP A 256 -16.33 7.99 -24.48
C TRP A 256 -16.64 8.05 -25.96
N GLU A 257 -16.44 9.22 -26.55
CA GLU A 257 -16.64 9.45 -27.98
C GLU A 257 -15.34 10.01 -28.57
N VAL A 258 -14.95 9.48 -29.73
CA VAL A 258 -13.72 9.88 -30.43
C VAL A 258 -13.98 11.18 -31.20
N LEU A 259 -13.20 12.21 -30.89
CA LEU A 259 -13.26 13.50 -31.60
C LEU A 259 -12.28 13.54 -32.77
N ASN A 260 -11.06 13.06 -32.57
CA ASN A 260 -10.00 13.11 -33.57
C ASN A 260 -8.95 12.02 -33.30
N ILE A 261 -8.26 11.62 -34.37
CA ILE A 261 -7.11 10.70 -34.32
C ILE A 261 -5.97 11.36 -35.08
N GLU A 262 -4.90 11.68 -34.37
CA GLU A 262 -3.67 12.22 -34.95
C GLU A 262 -2.60 11.11 -34.97
N VAL A 263 -1.93 10.97 -36.10
CA VAL A 263 -0.89 9.96 -36.30
C VAL A 263 0.39 10.67 -36.73
N LYS A 264 1.42 10.61 -35.88
CA LYS A 264 2.76 11.17 -36.16
C LYS A 264 3.81 10.07 -36.22
N PRO A 265 4.86 10.19 -37.05
CA PRO A 265 6.02 9.32 -36.94
C PRO A 265 6.76 9.60 -35.62
N ILE A 266 7.37 8.57 -35.02
CA ILE A 266 8.03 8.66 -33.71
C ILE A 266 9.20 9.68 -33.70
N GLY A 267 9.76 10.00 -34.86
CA GLY A 267 10.82 11.02 -35.03
C GLY A 267 10.37 12.48 -35.12
N GLU A 268 9.06 12.77 -35.14
CA GLU A 268 8.52 14.15 -35.20
C GLU A 268 7.83 14.59 -33.89
N ALA A 269 8.19 13.98 -32.77
CA ALA A 269 7.71 14.39 -31.45
C ALA A 269 8.39 15.71 -31.02
N ASP A 270 7.76 16.83 -31.37
CA ASP A 270 7.88 18.20 -30.85
C ASP A 270 9.31 18.82 -30.80
N ASP A 271 9.63 19.62 -31.82
CA ASP A 271 10.34 20.91 -31.65
C ASP A 271 9.38 21.98 -31.09
#